data_AF-A0A963JBL1-F1
#
_entry.id   AF-A0A963JBL1-F1
#
_cell.length_a   1.000
_cell.length_b   1.000
_cell.length_c   1.000
_cell.angle_alpha   90.00
_cell.angle_beta   90.00
_cell.angle_gamma   90.00
#
_symmetry.space_group_name_H-M   'P 1'
#
loop_
_entity.id
_entity.type
_entity.pdbx_description
1 polymer ?
#
loop_
_entity_poly.entity_id
_entity_poly.type
_entity_poly.pdbx_seq_one_letter_code
_entity_poly.pdbx_strand_id
1 'polypeptide(L)'
;TNNRMELMAVIEALAALKRPCAVVLYLDSEYVRKGITEWIHGWKARGWRTAAKQPVKNAELWQRLDALVNGAGHRIDWRWVKGHSGDPGNEHADALANRGVEHALDRAR
;
A
#
# COMPACT_ATOMS: atom_id res chain seq x y z
N THR A 1 -7.50 -1.39 -10.51
CA THR A 1 -8.50 -0.94 -9.53
C THR A 1 -7.84 -0.05 -8.51
N ASN A 2 -8.59 0.83 -7.85
CA ASN A 2 -8.05 1.80 -6.88
C ASN A 2 -7.19 1.14 -5.79
N ASN A 3 -7.73 0.17 -5.04
CA ASN A 3 -7.03 -0.53 -3.96
C ASN A 3 -5.72 -1.22 -4.38
N ARG A 4 -5.62 -1.66 -5.65
CA ARG A 4 -4.37 -2.26 -6.16
C ARG A 4 -3.30 -1.20 -6.35
N MET A 5 -3.68 -0.01 -6.82
CA MET A 5 -2.75 1.10 -7.01
C MET A 5 -2.31 1.70 -5.68
N GLU A 6 -3.21 1.80 -4.70
CA GLU A 6 -2.86 2.20 -3.33
C GLU A 6 -1.81 1.25 -2.71
N LEU A 7 -2.02 -0.08 -2.84
CA LEU A 7 -1.02 -1.06 -2.40
C LEU A 7 0.30 -0.93 -3.17
N MET A 8 0.22 -0.77 -4.49
CA MET A 8 1.42 -0.63 -5.33
C MET A 8 2.22 0.60 -4.95
N ALA A 9 1.57 1.74 -4.68
CA ALA A 9 2.24 2.96 -4.27
C ALA A 9 3.10 2.74 -3.01
N VAL A 10 2.55 2.07 -1.99
CA VAL A 10 3.28 1.74 -0.76
C VAL A 10 4.41 0.76 -1.02
N ILE A 11 4.17 -0.27 -1.83
CA ILE A 11 5.18 -1.28 -2.19
C ILE A 11 6.37 -0.62 -2.89
N GLU A 12 6.11 0.21 -3.90
CA GLU A 12 7.16 0.85 -4.69
C GLU A 12 7.90 1.93 -3.85
N ALA A 13 7.20 2.64 -2.97
CA ALA A 13 7.83 3.58 -2.03
C ALA A 13 8.81 2.88 -1.07
N LEU A 14 8.42 1.72 -0.52
CA LEU A 14 9.30 0.95 0.36
C LEU A 14 10.42 0.24 -0.41
N ALA A 15 10.13 -0.32 -1.60
CA ALA A 15 11.12 -0.99 -2.43
C ALA A 15 12.21 -0.05 -2.95
N ALA A 16 11.91 1.25 -3.08
CA ALA A 16 12.90 2.27 -3.43
C ALA A 16 13.98 2.47 -2.34
N LEU A 17 13.71 2.07 -1.09
CA LEU A 17 14.65 2.19 0.01
C LEU A 17 15.73 1.10 -0.06
N LYS A 18 16.98 1.50 -0.30
CA LYS A 18 18.11 0.58 -0.48
C LYS A 18 18.80 0.14 0.81
N ARG A 19 18.34 0.63 1.97
CA ARG A 19 18.93 0.37 3.28
C ARG A 19 17.87 0.51 4.38
N PRO A 20 18.07 -0.10 5.57
CA PRO A 20 17.18 0.10 6.70
C PRO A 20 17.00 1.59 7.04
N CYS A 21 15.76 2.01 7.23
CA CYS A 21 15.38 3.41 7.43
C CYS A 21 14.30 3.49 8.52
N ALA A 22 14.26 4.61 9.24
CA ALA A 22 13.06 5.03 9.95
C ALA A 22 12.17 5.78 8.96
N VAL A 23 10.95 5.31 8.75
CA VAL A 23 10.01 5.81 7.74
C VAL A 23 8.74 6.23 8.45
N VAL A 24 8.26 7.44 8.17
CA VAL A 24 6.89 7.84 8.50
C VAL A 24 6.11 7.79 7.21
N LEU A 25 5.15 6.88 7.13
CA LEU A 25 4.36 6.65 5.92
C LEU A 25 2.93 7.13 6.14
N TYR A 26 2.57 8.16 5.38
CA TYR A 26 1.23 8.74 5.40
C TYR A 26 0.34 8.03 4.39
N LEU A 27 -0.83 7.58 4.84
CA LEU A 27 -1.83 6.88 4.06
C LEU A 27 -3.17 7.60 4.19
N ASP A 28 -3.88 7.74 3.09
CA ASP A 28 -5.29 8.13 3.09
C ASP A 28 -6.24 6.94 2.86
N SER A 29 -5.73 5.85 2.29
CA SER A 29 -6.45 4.59 2.10
C SER A 29 -6.76 3.88 3.41
N GLU A 30 -8.05 3.83 3.75
CA GLU A 30 -8.54 2.95 4.81
C GLU A 30 -8.26 1.47 4.52
N TYR A 31 -8.26 1.06 3.24
CA TYR A 31 -8.03 -0.32 2.86
C TYR A 31 -6.61 -0.76 3.19
N VAL A 32 -5.61 0.09 2.87
CA VAL A 32 -4.22 -0.19 3.20
C VAL A 32 -4.01 -0.07 4.71
N ARG A 33 -4.57 0.97 5.37
CA ARG A 33 -4.46 1.15 6.82
C ARG A 33 -4.97 -0.07 7.57
N LYS A 34 -6.25 -0.45 7.40
CA LYS A 34 -6.85 -1.60 8.11
C LYS A 34 -6.16 -2.90 7.72
N GLY A 35 -5.77 -3.03 6.46
CA GLY A 35 -5.04 -4.21 6.00
C GLY A 35 -3.73 -4.41 6.74
N ILE A 36 -2.89 -3.38 6.86
CA ILE A 36 -1.58 -3.50 7.54
C ILE A 36 -1.70 -3.53 9.06
N THR A 37 -2.65 -2.80 9.67
CA THR A 37 -2.75 -2.70 11.14
C THR A 37 -3.63 -3.77 11.77
N GLU A 38 -4.59 -4.34 11.05
CA GLU A 38 -5.61 -5.23 11.63
C GLU A 38 -5.64 -6.61 10.94
N TRP A 39 -5.70 -6.64 9.60
CA TRP A 39 -6.07 -7.89 8.90
C TRP A 39 -4.89 -8.80 8.58
N ILE A 40 -3.72 -8.24 8.30
CA ILE A 40 -2.56 -8.99 7.77
C ILE A 40 -2.11 -10.12 8.69
N HIS A 41 -2.15 -9.90 10.01
CA HIS A 41 -1.80 -10.93 11.00
C HIS A 41 -2.73 -12.15 10.90
N GLY A 42 -4.04 -11.91 10.80
CA GLY A 42 -5.04 -12.95 10.66
C GLY A 42 -5.00 -13.64 9.30
N TRP A 43 -4.59 -12.95 8.23
CA TRP A 43 -4.40 -13.56 6.92
C TRP A 43 -3.18 -14.46 6.91
N LYS A 44 -2.04 -14.02 7.47
CA LYS A 44 -0.81 -14.82 7.57
C LYS A 44 -1.06 -16.12 8.36
N ALA A 45 -1.72 -16.02 9.50
CA ALA A 45 -2.06 -17.20 10.33
C ALA A 45 -2.97 -18.20 9.60
N ARG A 46 -3.77 -17.75 8.62
CA ARG A 46 -4.70 -18.58 7.83
C ARG A 46 -4.18 -18.90 6.42
N GLY A 47 -2.88 -18.71 6.17
CA GLY A 47 -2.29 -19.00 4.86
C GLY A 47 -2.88 -18.15 3.72
N TRP A 48 -3.09 -16.86 3.97
CA TRP A 48 -3.65 -15.88 3.03
C TRP A 48 -5.07 -16.20 2.55
N ARG A 49 -5.89 -16.71 3.47
CA ARG A 49 -7.32 -16.98 3.26
C ARG A 49 -8.20 -16.15 4.20
N THR A 50 -9.39 -15.80 3.72
CA THR A 50 -10.43 -15.13 4.50
C THR A 50 -11.13 -16.12 5.45
N ALA A 51 -11.97 -15.61 6.36
CA ALA A 51 -12.79 -16.46 7.23
C ALA A 51 -13.70 -17.42 6.44
N ALA A 52 -14.12 -17.02 5.23
CA ALA A 52 -14.87 -17.86 4.30
C ALA A 52 -14.01 -18.87 3.52
N LYS A 53 -12.75 -19.08 3.92
CA LYS A 53 -11.74 -19.96 3.27
C LYS A 53 -11.38 -19.60 1.82
N GLN A 54 -11.82 -18.43 1.35
CA GLN A 54 -11.49 -17.91 0.03
C GLN A 54 -10.12 -17.23 0.03
N PRO A 55 -9.41 -17.18 -1.12
CA PRO A 55 -8.20 -16.38 -1.24
C PRO A 55 -8.45 -14.92 -0.87
N VAL A 56 -7.51 -14.32 -0.14
CA VAL A 56 -7.54 -12.88 0.14
C VAL A 56 -7.44 -12.10 -1.17
N LYS A 57 -8.27 -11.07 -1.32
CA LYS A 57 -8.21 -10.20 -2.50
C LYS A 57 -6.88 -9.44 -2.52
N ASN A 58 -6.20 -9.46 -3.65
CA ASN A 58 -4.85 -8.89 -3.83
C ASN A 58 -3.79 -9.55 -2.92
N ALA A 59 -3.94 -10.84 -2.58
CA ALA A 59 -3.02 -11.56 -1.70
C ALA A 59 -1.56 -11.47 -2.16
N GLU A 60 -1.31 -11.41 -3.46
CA GLU A 60 0.03 -11.29 -4.04
C GLU A 60 0.69 -9.94 -3.70
N LEU A 61 -0.07 -8.85 -3.71
CA LEU A 61 0.44 -7.53 -3.35
C LEU A 61 0.65 -7.43 -1.84
N TRP A 62 -0.28 -7.97 -1.05
CA TRP A 62 -0.12 -8.01 0.40
C TRP A 62 1.08 -8.83 0.85
N GLN A 63 1.34 -9.97 0.20
CA GLN A 63 2.53 -10.78 0.47
C GLN A 63 3.82 -10.02 0.14
N ARG A 64 3.86 -9.30 -1.00
CA ARG A 64 5.02 -8.47 -1.36
C ARG A 64 5.23 -7.33 -0.36
N LEU A 65 4.16 -6.66 0.06
CA LEU A 65 4.22 -5.61 1.08
C LEU A 65 4.72 -6.16 2.42
N ASP A 66 4.17 -7.29 2.88
CA ASP A 66 4.59 -7.95 4.12
C ASP A 66 6.07 -8.33 4.11
N ALA A 67 6.57 -8.82 2.97
CA ALA A 67 7.98 -9.14 2.79
C ALA A 67 8.87 -7.89 2.87
N LEU A 68 8.47 -6.77 2.29
CA LEU A 68 9.22 -5.51 2.39
C LEU A 68 9.24 -4.95 3.81
N VAL A 69 8.08 -4.95 4.47
CA VAL A 69 7.93 -4.44 5.84
C VAL A 69 8.76 -5.25 6.83
N ASN A 70 8.75 -6.58 6.72
CA ASN A 70 9.46 -7.45 7.68
C ASN A 70 10.89 -7.78 7.27
N GLY A 71 11.21 -7.80 5.97
CA GLY A 71 12.50 -8.28 5.46
C GLY A 71 13.60 -7.23 5.38
N ALA A 72 13.27 -5.95 5.19
CA ALA A 72 14.25 -4.90 4.95
C ALA A 72 14.72 -4.16 6.23
N GLY A 73 14.19 -4.51 7.40
CA GLY A 73 14.58 -3.92 8.69
C GLY A 73 14.18 -2.45 8.87
N HIS A 74 13.22 -1.95 8.09
CA HIS A 74 12.71 -0.59 8.28
C HIS A 74 11.90 -0.48 9.58
N ARG A 75 12.01 0.67 10.25
CA ARG A 75 11.09 1.06 11.32
C ARG A 75 10.04 1.97 10.72
N ILE A 76 8.83 1.45 10.52
CA ILE A 76 7.76 2.17 9.83
C ILE A 76 6.72 2.65 10.85
N ASP A 77 6.53 3.96 10.90
CA ASP A 77 5.43 4.63 11.59
C ASP A 77 4.31 4.90 10.58
N TRP A 78 3.18 4.22 10.74
CA TRP A 78 2.03 4.32 9.86
C TRP A 78 1.09 5.42 10.33
N ARG A 79 0.92 6.46 9.52
CA ARG A 79 0.04 7.59 9.84
C ARG A 79 -1.11 7.63 8.87
N TRP A 80 -2.33 7.69 9.40
CA TRP A 80 -3.49 7.87 8.58
C TRP A 80 -3.89 9.34 8.55
N VAL A 81 -4.12 9.84 7.33
CA VAL A 81 -4.67 11.17 7.08
C VAL A 81 -6.00 11.00 6.38
N LYS A 82 -6.90 11.96 6.59
CA LYS A 82 -8.15 11.98 5.83
C LYS A 82 -7.82 12.42 4.39
N GLY A 83 -8.30 11.70 3.38
CA GLY A 83 -8.14 12.10 1.99
C GLY A 83 -8.67 13.53 1.75
N HIS A 84 -8.00 14.28 0.87
CA HIS A 84 -8.29 15.69 0.54
C HIS A 84 -8.29 16.65 1.75
N SER A 85 -7.44 16.40 2.76
CA SER A 85 -7.34 17.24 3.95
C SER A 85 -6.31 18.38 3.86
N GLY A 86 -5.75 18.65 2.68
CA GLY A 86 -4.72 19.69 2.51
C GLY A 86 -3.29 19.22 2.83
N ASP A 87 -3.04 17.92 2.92
CA ASP A 87 -1.67 17.40 3.08
C ASP A 87 -0.91 17.51 1.75
N PRO A 88 0.14 18.35 1.65
CA PRO A 88 0.80 18.62 0.37
C PRO A 88 1.46 17.37 -0.24
N GLY A 89 1.90 16.42 0.60
CA GLY A 89 2.50 15.17 0.16
C GLY A 89 1.46 14.24 -0.46
N ASN A 90 0.31 14.11 0.19
CA ASN A 90 -0.81 13.30 -0.30
C ASN A 90 -1.40 13.89 -1.60
N GLU A 91 -1.60 15.20 -1.65
CA GLU A 91 -2.09 15.87 -2.87
C GLU A 91 -1.14 15.69 -4.05
N HIS A 92 0.17 15.76 -3.79
CA HIS A 92 1.17 15.49 -4.82
C HIS A 92 1.13 14.03 -5.29
N ALA A 93 0.96 13.08 -4.37
CA ALA A 93 0.82 11.66 -4.69
C ALA A 93 -0.44 11.38 -5.53
N ASP A 94 -1.58 11.99 -5.17
CA ASP A 94 -2.84 11.89 -5.95
C ASP A 94 -2.67 12.43 -7.36
N ALA A 95 -2.02 13.59 -7.51
CA ALA A 95 -1.75 14.18 -8.82
C ALA A 95 -0.82 13.28 -9.68
N LEU A 96 0.17 12.63 -9.06
CA LEU A 96 1.02 11.64 -9.74
C LEU A 96 0.24 10.41 -10.17
N ALA A 97 -0.65 9.90 -9.33
CA ALA A 97 -1.50 8.76 -9.65
C ALA A 97 -2.43 9.06 -10.84
N ASN A 98 -3.07 10.24 -10.85
CA ASN A 98 -3.94 10.68 -11.95
C ASN A 98 -3.19 10.82 -13.28
N ARG A 99 -1.98 11.42 -13.27
CA ARG A 99 -1.13 11.46 -14.47
C ARG A 99 -0.77 10.07 -14.98
N GLY A 100 -0.56 9.11 -14.08
CA GLY A 100 -0.32 7.71 -14.44
C GLY A 100 -1.51 7.07 -15.18
N VAL A 101 -2.75 7.42 -14.80
CA VAL A 101 -3.97 6.96 -15.48
C VAL A 101 -4.04 7.54 -16.89
N GLU A 102 -3.82 8.84 -17.06
CA GLU A 102 -3.81 9.52 -18.36
C GLU A 102 -2.81 8.86 -19.31
N HIS A 103 -1.55 8.70 -18.87
CA HIS A 103 -0.51 8.04 -19.66
C HIS A 103 -0.87 6.59 -20.05
N ALA A 104 -1.53 5.84 -19.16
CA ALA A 104 -1.91 4.46 -19.45
C ALA A 104 -3.04 4.39 -20.50
N LEU A 105 -3.99 5.32 -20.46
CA LEU A 105 -5.07 5.42 -21.43
C LEU A 105 -4.57 5.86 -22.81
N ASP A 106 -3.63 6.81 -22.86
CA ASP A 106 -3.03 7.27 -24.11
C ASP A 106 -2.25 6.17 -24.83
N ARG A 107 -1.53 5.31 -24.08
CA ARG A 107 -0.80 4.17 -24.66
C ARG A 107 -1.71 3.02 -25.12
N ALA A 108 -2.98 3.03 -24.72
CA ALA A 108 -3.97 2.03 -25.11
C ALA A 108 -4.81 2.47 -26.33
N ARG A 109 -4.62 3.70 -26.80
CA ARG A 109 -5.19 4.23 -28.07
C ARG A 109 -4.23 3.96 -29.22
#